data_AF-A0A0C9UTT2-F1
#
_entry.id   AF-A0A0C9UTT2-F1
#
_cell.length_a   1.000
_cell.length_b   1.000
_cell.length_c   1.000
_cell.angle_alpha   90.00
_cell.angle_beta   90.00
_cell.angle_gamma   90.00
#
_symmetry.space_group_name_H-M   'P 1'
#
loop_
_entity.id
_entity.type
_entity.pdbx_description
1 polymer ?
#
loop_
_entity_poly.entity_id
_entity_poly.type
_entity_poly.pdbx_seq_one_letter_code
_entity_poly.pdbx_strand_id
1 'polypeptide(L)'
;MDYVDSSGEKFAVALIRVKAKVSPDSKAYREPILFNSVTKAWLRGSGVILIDAIGENMQRLLGEEYNIVGFDPRGIGRTTPRISLFNDDFERASWEHDALNVVNASSNSLAREYKPDPMLQASLP
;
A
#
# COMPACT_ATOMS: atom_id res chain seq x y z
N MET A 1 -21.31 0.81 10.40
CA MET A 1 -20.97 1.97 9.55
C MET A 1 -21.82 1.97 8.31
N ASP A 2 -22.72 2.93 8.22
CA ASP A 2 -23.58 3.09 7.06
C ASP A 2 -23.69 4.59 6.77
N TYR A 3 -23.61 4.96 5.49
CA TYR A 3 -23.76 6.36 5.10
C TYR A 3 -25.19 6.87 5.30
N VAL A 4 -26.20 5.99 5.31
CA VAL A 4 -27.60 6.38 5.55
C VAL A 4 -27.95 6.50 7.04
N ASP A 5 -27.14 5.90 7.92
CA ASP A 5 -27.28 6.03 9.38
C ASP A 5 -26.16 6.91 9.94
N SER A 6 -26.45 8.21 10.05
CA SER A 6 -25.53 9.19 10.61
C SER A 6 -25.32 9.04 12.13
N SER A 7 -26.14 8.25 12.83
CA SER A 7 -26.02 7.97 14.27
C SER A 7 -25.25 6.68 14.57
N GLY A 8 -25.08 5.82 13.56
CA GLY A 8 -24.40 4.54 13.67
C GLY A 8 -22.90 4.62 13.93
N GLU A 9 -22.29 3.44 14.04
CA GLU A 9 -20.87 3.23 14.32
C GLU A 9 -19.95 4.04 13.38
N LYS A 10 -18.87 4.60 13.93
CA LYS A 10 -17.89 5.44 13.24
C LYS A 10 -16.56 4.71 13.01
N PHE A 11 -15.87 5.04 11.92
CA PHE A 11 -14.48 4.61 11.66
C PHE A 11 -13.53 5.79 11.71
N ALA A 12 -12.26 5.48 11.99
CA ALA A 12 -11.16 6.41 11.84
C ALA A 12 -10.32 6.04 10.61
N VAL A 13 -10.23 6.97 9.65
CA VAL A 13 -9.39 6.82 8.46
C VAL A 13 -7.97 7.25 8.76
N ALA A 14 -7.01 6.37 8.49
CA ALA A 14 -5.59 6.70 8.61
C ALA A 14 -5.11 7.50 7.40
N LEU A 15 -4.33 8.55 7.66
CA LEU A 15 -3.74 9.46 6.68
C LEU A 15 -2.25 9.65 6.98
N ILE A 16 -1.44 9.76 5.94
CA ILE A 16 -0.06 10.26 5.99
C ILE A 16 0.07 11.43 5.04
N ARG A 17 0.96 12.39 5.36
CA ARG A 17 1.19 13.57 4.55
C ARG A 17 2.66 13.92 4.47
N VAL A 18 3.18 14.02 3.25
CA VAL A 18 4.38 14.83 2.96
C VAL A 18 3.90 16.26 2.75
N LYS A 19 4.39 17.17 3.58
CA LYS A 19 3.95 18.57 3.58
C LYS A 19 4.49 19.31 2.36
N ALA A 20 3.69 20.20 1.78
CA ALA A 20 4.17 21.21 0.85
C ALA A 20 5.33 21.99 1.47
N LYS A 21 6.32 22.37 0.65
CA LYS A 21 7.49 23.14 1.10
C LYS A 21 7.21 24.64 1.16
N VAL A 22 6.05 25.08 0.71
CA VAL A 22 5.56 26.46 0.84
C VAL A 22 4.57 26.55 2.01
N SER A 23 4.47 27.74 2.62
CA SER A 23 3.46 28.00 3.65
C SER A 23 2.04 27.83 3.08
N PRO A 24 1.06 27.28 3.83
CA PRO A 24 -0.34 27.26 3.43
C PRO A 24 -0.95 28.64 3.13
N ASP A 25 -0.42 29.71 3.73
CA ASP A 25 -0.87 31.09 3.48
C ASP A 25 -0.22 31.72 2.24
N SER A 26 0.72 31.01 1.60
CA SER A 26 1.39 31.48 0.39
C SER A 26 0.47 31.40 -0.81
N LYS A 27 0.54 32.40 -1.71
CA LYS A 27 -0.13 32.35 -3.02
C LYS A 27 0.37 31.20 -3.91
N ALA A 28 1.54 30.63 -3.59
CA ALA A 28 2.09 29.49 -4.31
C ALA A 28 1.47 28.16 -3.88
N TYR A 29 0.88 28.07 -2.68
CA TYR A 29 0.32 26.83 -2.15
C TYR A 29 -0.78 26.28 -3.06
N ARG A 30 -0.80 24.95 -3.20
CA ARG A 30 -1.84 24.23 -3.95
C ARG A 30 -2.51 23.20 -3.05
N GLU A 31 -3.77 22.92 -3.39
CA GLU A 31 -4.58 21.94 -2.67
C GLU A 31 -3.93 20.54 -2.67
N PRO A 32 -4.14 19.71 -1.64
CA PRO A 32 -3.52 18.41 -1.54
C PRO A 32 -3.86 17.47 -2.70
N ILE A 33 -2.89 16.65 -3.10
CA ILE A 33 -3.10 15.52 -4.02
C ILE A 33 -3.28 14.25 -3.20
N LEU A 34 -4.43 13.60 -3.37
CA LEU A 34 -4.79 12.38 -2.64
C LEU A 34 -4.41 11.14 -3.45
N PHE A 35 -3.70 10.23 -2.79
CA PHE A 35 -3.29 8.94 -3.32
C PHE A 35 -4.06 7.84 -2.62
N ASN A 36 -4.79 7.07 -3.41
CA ASN A 36 -5.22 5.73 -3.03
C ASN A 36 -4.18 4.74 -3.57
N SER A 37 -3.79 3.75 -2.76
CA SER A 37 -2.76 2.80 -3.16
C SER A 37 -3.13 2.00 -4.41
N VAL A 38 -2.10 1.47 -5.05
CA VAL A 38 -2.19 0.46 -6.09
C VAL A 38 -1.96 -0.93 -5.51
N THR A 39 -2.61 -1.95 -6.07
CA THR A 39 -2.45 -3.34 -5.66
C THR A 39 -1.10 -3.90 -6.12
N LYS A 40 -0.05 -3.66 -5.32
CA LYS A 40 1.16 -4.50 -5.29
C LYS A 40 1.19 -5.26 -3.97
N ALA A 41 1.66 -6.51 -4.00
CA ALA A 41 1.59 -7.43 -2.85
C ALA A 41 2.11 -6.82 -1.54
N TRP A 42 3.23 -6.09 -1.57
CA TRP A 42 3.80 -5.46 -0.37
C TRP A 42 3.06 -4.20 0.11
N LEU A 43 2.31 -3.51 -0.76
CA LEU A 43 1.53 -2.32 -0.40
C LEU A 43 0.19 -2.67 0.24
N ARG A 44 -0.32 -3.89 0.04
CA ARG A 44 -1.53 -4.44 0.69
C ARG A 44 -2.75 -3.50 0.67
N GLY A 45 -2.87 -2.65 -0.35
CA GLY A 45 -3.96 -1.68 -0.46
C GLY A 45 -3.84 -0.43 0.44
N SER A 46 -2.70 -0.21 1.11
CA SER A 46 -2.46 0.91 2.01
C SER A 46 -1.86 2.12 1.29
N GLY A 47 -2.60 3.22 1.22
CA GLY A 47 -2.08 4.49 0.69
C GLY A 47 -1.09 5.14 1.67
N VAL A 48 -1.18 4.82 2.95
CA VAL A 48 -0.18 5.22 3.95
C VAL A 48 1.18 4.61 3.63
N ILE A 49 1.27 3.30 3.40
CA ILE A 49 2.55 2.63 3.06
C ILE A 49 3.09 3.16 1.73
N LEU A 50 2.21 3.44 0.74
CA LEU A 50 2.65 4.01 -0.53
C LEU A 50 3.36 5.35 -0.33
N ILE A 51 2.74 6.29 0.38
CA ILE A 51 3.30 7.62 0.56
C ILE A 51 4.48 7.64 1.55
N ASP A 52 4.50 6.74 2.53
CA ASP A 52 5.68 6.50 3.35
C ASP A 52 6.88 6.06 2.48
N ALA A 53 6.65 5.18 1.49
CA ALA A 53 7.71 4.66 0.63
C ALA A 53 8.18 5.63 -0.46
N ILE A 54 7.27 6.38 -1.11
CA ILE A 54 7.61 7.18 -2.30
C ILE A 54 7.06 8.63 -2.28
N GLY A 55 6.52 9.11 -1.17
CA GLY A 55 5.85 10.41 -1.08
C GLY A 55 6.73 11.60 -1.47
N GLU A 56 8.01 11.59 -1.07
CA GLU A 56 8.95 12.65 -1.46
C GLU A 56 9.25 12.65 -2.96
N ASN A 57 9.38 11.46 -3.57
CA ASN A 57 9.59 11.34 -5.02
C ASN A 57 8.36 11.84 -5.80
N MET A 58 7.16 11.55 -5.29
CA MET A 58 5.91 12.08 -5.85
C MET A 58 5.84 13.61 -5.73
N GLN A 59 6.26 14.18 -4.60
CA GLN A 59 6.32 15.63 -4.43
C GLN A 59 7.31 16.28 -5.42
N ARG A 60 8.50 15.70 -5.62
CA ARG A 60 9.47 16.21 -6.60
C ARG A 60 8.93 16.18 -8.03
N LEU A 61 8.11 15.17 -8.37
CA LEU A 61 7.53 15.02 -9.69
C LEU A 61 6.35 15.96 -9.94
N LEU A 62 5.48 16.13 -8.94
CA LEU A 62 4.20 16.84 -9.08
C LEU A 62 4.28 18.32 -8.70
N GLY A 63 5.21 18.67 -7.83
CA GLY A 63 5.42 20.04 -7.35
C GLY A 63 5.56 20.10 -5.83
N GLU A 64 6.48 20.94 -5.37
CA GLU A 64 6.76 21.15 -3.94
C GLU A 64 5.67 22.00 -3.26
N GLU A 65 4.79 22.62 -4.04
CA GLU A 65 3.66 23.40 -3.58
C GLU A 65 2.44 22.56 -3.18
N TYR A 66 2.46 21.26 -3.47
CA TYR A 66 1.40 20.32 -3.10
C TYR A 66 1.72 19.58 -1.81
N ASN A 67 0.68 19.40 -0.98
CA ASN A 67 0.68 18.33 0.01
C ASN A 67 0.44 16.99 -0.69
N ILE A 68 1.31 16.02 -0.48
CA ILE A 68 1.13 14.65 -1.00
C ILE A 68 0.55 13.80 0.13
N VAL A 69 -0.69 13.35 -0.04
CA VAL A 69 -1.47 12.70 1.02
C VAL A 69 -1.84 11.29 0.61
N GLY A 70 -1.49 10.31 1.43
CA GLY A 70 -1.89 8.91 1.27
C GLY A 70 -2.92 8.55 2.34
N PHE A 71 -3.92 7.74 1.99
CA PHE A 71 -4.91 7.27 2.94
C PHE A 71 -5.10 5.76 2.87
N ASP A 72 -5.45 5.15 4.00
CA ASP A 72 -5.85 3.75 4.05
C ASP A 72 -7.38 3.64 3.91
N PRO A 73 -7.91 2.96 2.87
CA PRO A 73 -9.34 2.72 2.74
C PRO A 73 -9.91 1.96 3.95
N ARG A 74 -11.25 1.90 4.06
CA ARG A 74 -11.93 1.14 5.11
C ARG A 74 -11.43 -0.30 5.19
N GLY A 75 -11.19 -0.77 6.41
CA GLY A 75 -10.72 -2.13 6.66
C GLY A 75 -9.26 -2.40 6.30
N ILE A 76 -8.54 -1.44 5.73
CA ILE A 76 -7.15 -1.61 5.27
C ILE A 76 -6.17 -0.91 6.21
N GLY A 77 -4.97 -1.48 6.33
CA GLY A 77 -3.83 -0.79 6.92
C GLY A 77 -4.08 -0.38 8.37
N ARG A 78 -3.94 0.91 8.65
CA ARG A 78 -4.09 1.53 9.98
C ARG A 78 -5.48 2.14 10.22
N THR A 79 -6.40 2.08 9.26
CA THR A 79 -7.79 2.51 9.43
C THR A 79 -8.53 1.55 10.36
N THR A 80 -9.30 2.09 11.32
CA THR A 80 -10.03 1.31 12.32
C THR A 80 -11.55 1.43 12.14
N PRO A 81 -12.31 0.32 12.25
CA PRO A 81 -11.85 -1.05 12.49
C PRO A 81 -11.16 -1.63 11.25
N ARG A 82 -10.12 -2.43 11.51
CA ARG A 82 -9.39 -3.17 10.47
C ARG A 82 -10.11 -4.48 10.17
N ILE A 83 -10.18 -4.89 8.91
CA ILE A 83 -10.63 -6.23 8.57
C ILE A 83 -9.46 -7.20 8.83
N SER A 84 -9.71 -8.24 9.63
CA SER A 84 -8.81 -9.38 9.82
C SER A 84 -9.61 -10.67 9.68
N LEU A 85 -9.12 -11.60 8.85
CA LEU A 85 -9.65 -12.97 8.75
C LEU A 85 -8.89 -13.95 9.65
N PHE A 86 -7.87 -13.45 10.34
CA PHE A 86 -6.95 -14.21 11.17
C PHE A 86 -7.04 -13.72 12.61
N ASN A 87 -6.88 -14.64 13.56
CA ASN A 87 -6.95 -14.37 14.99
C ASN A 87 -5.74 -13.54 15.45
N ASP A 88 -4.58 -13.77 14.84
CA ASP A 88 -3.35 -13.06 15.13
C ASP A 88 -2.46 -12.85 13.89
N ASP A 89 -1.34 -12.16 14.09
CA ASP A 89 -0.37 -11.87 13.04
C ASP A 89 0.42 -13.11 12.59
N PHE A 90 0.56 -14.12 13.46
CA PHE A 90 1.27 -15.37 13.15
C PHE A 90 0.46 -16.24 12.20
N GLU A 91 -0.84 -16.44 12.48
CA GLU A 91 -1.76 -17.16 11.61
C GLU A 91 -1.83 -16.51 10.22
N ARG A 92 -1.86 -15.16 10.18
CA ARG A 92 -1.79 -14.41 8.93
C ARG A 92 -0.49 -14.66 8.17
N ALA A 93 0.65 -14.55 8.85
CA ALA A 93 1.96 -14.77 8.23
C ALA A 93 2.10 -16.21 7.72
N SER A 94 1.58 -17.20 8.46
CA SER A 94 1.56 -18.60 8.03
C SER A 94 0.75 -18.76 6.74
N TRP A 95 -0.45 -18.17 6.66
CA TRP A 95 -1.28 -18.23 5.45
C TRP A 95 -0.61 -17.55 4.25
N GLU A 96 0.01 -16.37 4.45
CA GLU A 96 0.73 -15.66 3.38
C GLU A 96 1.95 -16.45 2.89
N HIS A 97 2.65 -17.15 3.78
CA HIS A 97 3.77 -18.02 3.43
C HIS A 97 3.31 -19.26 2.63
N ASP A 98 2.23 -19.92 3.05
CA ASP A 98 1.72 -21.10 2.37
C ASP A 98 1.14 -20.75 0.99
N ALA A 99 0.48 -19.60 0.86
CA ALA A 99 -0.07 -19.11 -0.40
C ALA A 99 1.00 -18.85 -1.48
N LEU A 100 2.23 -18.50 -1.09
CA LEU A 100 3.36 -18.30 -2.02
C LEU A 100 4.03 -19.61 -2.46
N ASN A 101 3.77 -20.72 -1.77
CA ASN A 101 4.42 -22.02 -2.02
C ASN A 101 3.52 -23.06 -2.70
N VAL A 102 2.30 -22.70 -3.13
CA VAL A 102 1.42 -23.61 -3.87
C VAL A 102 1.85 -23.68 -5.34
N VAL A 103 2.97 -24.36 -5.60
CA VAL A 103 3.24 -24.92 -6.92
C VAL A 103 2.23 -26.04 -7.17
N ASN A 104 1.51 -25.96 -8.30
CA ASN A 104 0.54 -26.97 -8.72
C ASN A 104 1.10 -28.40 -8.52
N ALA A 105 0.41 -29.29 -7.79
CA ALA A 105 0.89 -30.65 -7.50
C ALA A 105 0.95 -31.59 -8.73
N SER A 106 0.76 -31.06 -9.95
CA SER A 106 1.05 -31.78 -11.19
C SER A 106 2.56 -32.05 -11.34
N SER A 107 2.90 -33.19 -11.95
CA SER A 107 4.29 -33.62 -12.18
C SER A 107 5.19 -32.62 -12.92
N ASN A 108 4.60 -31.60 -13.57
CA ASN A 108 5.31 -30.66 -14.45
C ASN A 108 5.51 -29.27 -13.81
N SER A 109 5.11 -29.05 -12.56
CA SER A 109 5.16 -27.72 -11.93
C SER A 109 6.57 -27.29 -11.55
N LEU A 110 7.37 -28.17 -10.98
CA LEU A 110 8.76 -27.90 -10.58
C LEU A 110 9.63 -27.48 -11.77
N ALA A 111 9.43 -28.08 -12.94
CA ALA A 111 10.15 -27.73 -14.16
C ALA A 111 9.71 -26.39 -14.79
N ARG A 112 8.49 -25.89 -14.48
CA ARG A 112 8.02 -24.57 -14.92
C ARG A 112 8.49 -23.45 -13.99
N GLU A 113 8.54 -23.73 -12.69
CA GLU A 113 9.03 -22.78 -11.68
C GLU A 113 10.54 -22.55 -11.82
N TYR A 114 11.29 -23.61 -12.15
CA TYR A 114 12.74 -23.55 -12.32
C TYR A 114 13.19 -22.99 -13.68
N LYS A 115 12.52 -21.96 -14.21
CA LYS A 115 13.09 -21.17 -15.31
C LYS A 115 14.05 -20.14 -14.70
N PRO A 116 15.38 -20.26 -14.90
CA PRO A 116 16.30 -19.25 -14.41
C PRO A 116 15.97 -17.89 -15.04
N ASP A 117 15.96 -16.85 -14.20
CA ASP A 117 15.82 -15.46 -14.63
C ASP A 117 16.95 -15.11 -15.62
N PRO A 118 16.63 -14.72 -16.88
CA PRO A 118 17.66 -14.34 -17.85
C PRO A 118 18.51 -13.15 -17.41
N MET A 119 18.13 -12.40 -16.35
CA MET A 119 18.93 -11.30 -15.81
C MET A 119 20.07 -11.74 -14.87
N LEU A 120 20.11 -12.99 -14.39
CA LEU A 120 21.16 -13.46 -13.47
C LEU A 120 22.38 -14.10 -14.18
N GLN A 121 22.36 -14.27 -15.51
CA GLN A 121 23.53 -14.74 -16.28
C GLN A 121 24.44 -13.62 -16.81
N ALA A 122 24.08 -12.34 -16.64
CA ALA A 122 24.87 -11.22 -17.16
C ALA A 122 25.91 -10.67 -16.16
N SER A 123 26.11 -11.32 -15.00
CA SER A 123 26.95 -10.80 -13.92
C SER A 123 27.89 -11.86 -13.32
N LEU A 124 28.70 -12.50 -14.15
CA LEU A 124 29.93 -13.16 -13.70
C LEU A 124 31.04 -12.85 -14.72
N PRO A 125 32.26 -12.48 -14.28
CA PRO A 125 33.39 -12.17 -15.16
C PRO A 125 33.88 -13.39 -15.95
#